data_AF-A0A0D1WHN6-F1
#
_entry.id   AF-A0A0D1WHN6-F1
#
_cell.length_a   1.000
_cell.length_b   1.000
_cell.length_c   1.000
_cell.angle_alpha   90.00
_cell.angle_beta   90.00
_cell.angle_gamma   90.00
#
_symmetry.space_group_name_H-M   'P 1'
#
loop_
_entity.id
_entity.type
_entity.pdbx_description
1 polymer ?
#
loop_
_entity_poly.entity_id
_entity_poly.type
_entity_poly.pdbx_seq_one_letter_code
_entity_poly.pdbx_strand_id
1 'polypeptide(L)'
;MLSNCSACGKLFMKVSKPVCPDCARQELDTVKRIRDYLKPKERRNAPVLQVSQDLDIPVRYIEYLIREKYFDLTRYPSMQYKCKNCNTLITLGEYCSSCAEELRKNLLSTNEDAEKSNNDNNDPDGNFYKTRL
;
A
#
# COMPACT_ATOMS: atom_id res chain seq x y z
N MET A 1 20.41 9.24 -10.75
CA MET A 1 19.72 10.23 -11.60
C MET A 1 19.35 11.43 -10.73
N LEU A 2 19.47 12.67 -11.23
CA LEU A 2 18.95 13.82 -10.49
C LEU A 2 17.42 13.78 -10.50
N SER A 3 16.79 14.08 -9.37
CA SER A 3 15.34 14.09 -9.22
C SER A 3 14.92 15.10 -8.15
N ASN A 4 13.68 15.56 -8.22
CA ASN A 4 13.10 16.41 -7.17
C ASN A 4 12.58 15.51 -6.04
N CYS A 5 12.85 15.91 -4.80
CA CYS A 5 12.34 15.24 -3.60
C CYS A 5 10.81 15.29 -3.58
N SER A 6 10.15 14.15 -3.42
CA SER A 6 8.68 14.09 -3.34
C SER A 6 8.10 14.75 -2.09
N ALA A 7 8.92 14.96 -1.04
CA ALA A 7 8.49 15.57 0.22
C ALA A 7 8.71 17.09 0.28
N CYS A 8 9.85 17.58 -0.22
CA CYS A 8 10.22 19.00 -0.11
C CYS A 8 10.53 19.71 -1.44
N GLY A 9 10.48 18.99 -2.57
CA GLY A 9 10.76 19.55 -3.90
C GLY A 9 12.24 19.80 -4.21
N LYS A 10 13.15 19.71 -3.23
CA LYS A 10 14.59 19.93 -3.42
C LYS A 10 15.18 18.96 -4.45
N LEU A 11 16.01 19.48 -5.36
CA LEU A 11 16.77 18.67 -6.31
C LEU A 11 17.87 17.89 -5.59
N PHE A 12 17.93 16.58 -5.82
CA PHE A 12 18.92 15.69 -5.20
C PHE A 12 19.29 14.52 -6.11
N MET A 13 20.37 13.82 -5.79
CA MET A 13 20.74 12.59 -6.48
C MET A 13 19.93 11.42 -5.93
N LYS A 14 18.97 10.92 -6.73
CA LYS A 14 18.16 9.75 -6.37
C LYS A 14 19.01 8.49 -6.42
N VAL A 15 19.03 7.76 -5.29
CA VAL A 15 19.65 6.44 -5.16
C VAL A 15 18.58 5.34 -5.27
N SER A 16 17.66 5.28 -4.31
CA SER A 16 16.57 4.29 -4.28
C SER A 16 15.22 4.94 -4.00
N LYS A 17 15.09 5.65 -2.87
CA LYS A 17 13.86 6.35 -2.48
C LYS A 17 13.66 7.67 -3.23
N PRO A 18 12.41 8.11 -3.46
CA PRO A 18 12.10 9.40 -4.10
C PRO A 18 12.27 10.63 -3.18
N VAL A 19 12.88 10.46 -1.99
CA VAL A 19 13.08 11.52 -1.00
C VAL A 19 14.56 11.82 -0.82
N CYS A 20 14.89 13.10 -0.56
CA CYS A 20 16.26 13.53 -0.32
C CYS A 20 16.79 13.04 1.05
N PRO A 21 18.12 13.03 1.26
CA PRO A 21 18.72 12.58 2.53
C PRO A 21 18.25 13.36 3.76
N ASP A 22 17.88 14.64 3.59
CA ASP A 22 17.39 15.50 4.68
C ASP A 22 15.99 15.05 5.14
N CYS A 23 15.06 14.87 4.19
CA CYS A 23 13.73 14.36 4.47
C CYS A 23 13.76 12.92 4.99
N ALA A 24 14.65 12.07 4.48
CA ALA A 24 14.82 10.71 4.99
C ALA A 24 15.29 10.69 6.45
N ARG A 25 16.17 11.62 6.85
CA ARG A 25 16.57 11.77 8.25
C ARG A 25 15.42 12.24 9.13
N GLN A 26 14.66 13.26 8.68
CA GLN A 26 13.47 13.73 9.39
C GLN A 26 12.41 12.64 9.58
N GLU A 27 12.23 11.76 8.59
CA GLU A 27 11.35 10.60 8.69
C GLU A 27 11.80 9.65 9.81
N LEU A 28 13.09 9.29 9.85
CA LEU A 28 13.66 8.46 10.90
C LEU A 28 13.57 9.10 12.29
N ASP A 29 13.79 10.41 12.39
CA ASP A 29 13.65 11.17 13.63
C ASP A 29 12.18 11.16 14.12
N THR A 30 11.23 11.25 13.20
CA THR A 30 9.80 11.17 13.51
C THR A 30 9.43 9.77 14.00
N VAL A 31 9.91 8.72 13.35
CA VAL A 31 9.73 7.33 13.79
C VAL A 31 10.30 7.13 15.20
N LYS A 32 11.49 7.68 15.47
CA LYS A 32 12.11 7.62 16.79
C LYS A 32 11.25 8.31 17.85
N ARG A 33 10.76 9.54 17.58
CA ARG A 33 9.87 10.29 18.48
C ARG A 33 8.60 9.50 18.83
N ILE A 34 7.97 8.88 17.83
CA ILE A 34 6.78 8.04 18.05
C ILE A 34 7.13 6.82 18.90
N ARG A 35 8.23 6.13 18.62
CA ARG A 35 8.67 4.96 19.39
C ARG A 35 8.97 5.31 20.85
N ASP A 36 9.63 6.44 21.08
CA ASP A 36 9.96 6.92 22.42
C ASP A 36 8.68 7.29 23.20
N TYR A 37 7.68 7.88 22.51
CA TYR A 37 6.37 8.16 23.08
C TYR A 37 5.60 6.89 23.49
N LEU A 38 5.69 5.81 22.72
CA LEU A 38 5.01 4.53 23.00
C LEU A 38 5.76 3.61 23.98
N LYS A 39 7.00 3.96 24.35
CA LYS A 39 7.85 3.16 25.23
C LYS A 39 7.25 2.95 26.64
N PRO A 40 6.65 3.97 27.31
CA PRO A 40 6.02 3.80 28.62
C PRO A 40 4.80 2.87 28.55
N LYS A 41 4.58 2.06 29.60
CA LYS A 41 3.48 1.08 29.65
C LYS A 41 2.10 1.72 29.46
N GLU A 42 1.88 2.89 30.06
CA GLU A 42 0.62 3.66 29.97
C GLU A 42 0.27 4.06 28.53
N ARG A 43 1.29 4.35 27.71
CA ARG A 43 1.15 4.86 26.33
C ARG A 43 1.34 3.78 25.26
N ARG A 44 1.70 2.56 25.65
CA ARG A 44 1.86 1.44 24.71
C ARG A 44 0.60 1.15 23.90
N ASN A 45 -0.56 1.47 24.49
CA ASN A 45 -1.86 1.27 23.86
C ASN A 45 -2.48 2.54 23.27
N ALA A 46 -1.69 3.61 23.07
CA ALA A 46 -2.21 4.87 22.56
C ALA A 46 -2.72 4.71 21.10
N PRO A 47 -3.96 5.11 20.80
CA PRO A 47 -4.47 5.10 19.44
C PRO A 47 -3.72 6.13 18.58
N VAL A 48 -3.69 5.90 17.26
CA VAL A 48 -3.02 6.80 16.30
C VAL A 48 -3.46 8.27 16.44
N LEU A 49 -4.74 8.50 16.75
CA LEU A 49 -5.28 9.85 16.96
C LEU A 49 -4.64 10.55 18.16
N GLN A 50 -4.41 9.84 19.27
CA GLN A 50 -3.76 10.39 20.46
C GLN A 50 -2.28 10.68 20.17
N VAL A 51 -1.58 9.76 19.50
CA VAL A 51 -0.19 9.98 19.08
C VAL A 51 -0.06 11.21 18.17
N SER A 52 -1.03 11.39 17.26
CA SER A 52 -1.11 12.54 16.37
C SER A 52 -1.24 13.86 17.13
N GLN A 53 -2.13 13.90 18.12
CA GLN A 53 -2.37 15.09 18.94
C GLN A 53 -1.17 15.41 19.85
N ASP A 54 -0.62 14.42 20.54
CA ASP A 54 0.44 14.62 21.52
C ASP A 54 1.79 14.98 20.89
N LEU A 55 2.06 14.48 19.68
CA LEU A 55 3.33 14.73 18.98
C LEU A 55 3.23 15.79 17.88
N ASP A 56 2.03 16.30 17.62
CA ASP A 56 1.70 17.22 16.52
C ASP A 56 2.15 16.66 15.15
N ILE A 57 1.78 15.41 14.89
CA ILE A 57 2.09 14.70 13.65
C ILE A 57 0.78 14.37 12.93
N PRO A 58 0.63 14.67 11.63
CA PRO A 58 -0.60 14.35 10.90
C PRO A 58 -0.91 12.85 10.93
N VAL A 59 -2.16 12.48 11.24
CA VAL A 59 -2.64 11.07 11.24
C VAL A 59 -2.23 10.34 9.97
N ARG A 60 -2.44 10.95 8.80
CA ARG A 60 -2.09 10.36 7.50
C ARG A 60 -0.61 10.02 7.38
N TYR A 61 0.26 10.82 8.01
CA TYR A 61 1.70 10.56 8.00
C TYR A 61 2.06 9.38 8.92
N ILE A 62 1.43 9.29 10.09
CA ILE A 62 1.60 8.12 10.98
C ILE A 62 1.10 6.84 10.29
N GLU A 63 -0.04 6.88 9.60
CA GLU A 63 -0.55 5.76 8.81
C GLU A 63 0.43 5.34 7.70
N TYR A 64 1.05 6.30 7.01
CA TYR A 64 2.12 6.03 6.04
C TYR A 64 3.31 5.32 6.70
N LEU A 65 3.80 5.79 7.85
CA LEU A 65 4.92 5.16 8.55
C LEU A 65 4.59 3.72 9.01
N ILE A 66 3.34 3.46 9.40
CA ILE A 66 2.87 2.11 9.73
C ILE A 66 2.91 1.19 8.49
N ARG A 67 2.48 1.70 7.33
CA ARG A 67 2.50 0.96 6.06
C ARG A 67 3.93 0.66 5.59
N GLU A 68 4.85 1.59 5.79
CA GLU A 68 6.29 1.44 5.55
C GLU A 68 6.99 0.47 6.55
N LYS A 69 6.24 -0.20 7.44
CA LYS A 69 6.75 -1.21 8.39
C LYS A 69 7.77 -0.68 9.39
N TYR A 70 7.76 0.62 9.71
CA TYR A 70 8.63 1.18 10.75
C TYR A 70 8.24 0.76 12.18
N PHE A 71 7.02 0.26 12.36
CA PHE A 71 6.46 -0.18 13.64
C PHE A 71 6.04 -1.65 13.59
N ASP A 72 6.39 -2.39 14.64
CA ASP A 72 5.97 -3.76 14.84
C ASP A 72 4.58 -3.78 15.51
N LEU A 73 3.54 -3.96 14.69
CA LEU A 73 2.14 -3.94 15.13
C LEU A 73 1.81 -5.08 16.10
N THR A 74 2.62 -6.13 16.20
CA THR A 74 2.45 -7.17 17.21
C THR A 74 2.69 -6.65 18.63
N ARG A 75 3.53 -5.60 18.76
CA ARG A 75 3.83 -4.94 20.04
C ARG A 75 2.88 -3.78 20.36
N TYR A 76 2.17 -3.27 19.35
CA TYR A 76 1.30 -2.10 19.43
C TYR A 76 -0.08 -2.38 18.77
N PRO A 77 -0.89 -3.30 19.33
CA PRO A 77 -2.15 -3.75 18.70
C PRO A 77 -3.23 -2.66 18.58
N SER A 78 -3.06 -1.54 19.28
CA SER A 78 -3.94 -0.36 19.32
C SER A 78 -3.63 0.67 18.23
N MET A 79 -2.53 0.53 17.48
CA MET A 79 -2.21 1.36 16.32
C MET A 79 -3.02 0.95 15.09
N GLN A 80 -4.35 1.02 15.20
CA GLN A 80 -5.27 0.80 14.09
C GLN A 80 -5.22 1.98 13.12
N TYR A 81 -5.27 1.68 11.82
CA TYR A 81 -5.28 2.67 10.73
C TYR A 81 -6.40 2.36 9.73
N LYS A 82 -6.70 3.30 8.84
CA LYS A 82 -7.83 3.13 7.91
C LYS A 82 -7.48 2.25 6.70
N CYS A 83 -8.42 1.36 6.35
CA CYS A 83 -8.47 0.62 5.09
C CYS A 83 -8.47 1.59 3.90
N LYS A 84 -7.66 1.31 2.88
CA LYS A 84 -7.51 2.18 1.71
C LYS A 84 -8.79 2.31 0.85
N ASN A 85 -9.70 1.33 0.93
CA ASN A 85 -10.94 1.32 0.14
C ASN A 85 -12.15 1.85 0.94
N CYS A 86 -12.45 1.23 2.08
CA CYS A 86 -13.69 1.50 2.84
C CYS A 86 -13.48 2.33 4.11
N ASN A 87 -12.24 2.74 4.44
CA ASN A 87 -11.88 3.47 5.65
C ASN A 87 -12.11 2.76 7.00
N THR A 88 -12.52 1.48 7.00
CA THR A 88 -12.61 0.66 8.22
C THR A 88 -11.26 0.58 8.93
N LEU A 89 -11.26 0.62 10.26
CA LEU A 89 -10.04 0.48 11.07
C LEU A 89 -9.48 -0.95 10.94
N ILE A 90 -8.19 -1.04 10.61
CA ILE A 90 -7.45 -2.29 10.44
C ILE A 90 -6.16 -2.24 11.25
N THR A 91 -5.73 -3.42 11.71
CA THR A 91 -4.45 -3.62 12.43
C THR A 91 -3.34 -4.18 11.53
N LEU A 92 -3.68 -4.68 10.34
CA LEU A 92 -2.75 -5.30 9.41
C LEU A 92 -3.25 -5.20 7.96
N GLY A 93 -2.33 -5.12 7.00
CA GLY A 93 -2.63 -5.11 5.56
C GLY A 93 -2.98 -3.72 5.03
N GLU A 94 -3.14 -3.57 3.71
CA GLU A 94 -3.59 -2.29 3.13
C GLU A 94 -5.12 -2.17 3.06
N TYR A 95 -5.79 -3.32 3.06
CA TYR A 95 -7.24 -3.46 2.93
C TYR A 95 -7.77 -4.31 4.09
N CYS A 96 -8.99 -4.05 4.54
CA CYS A 96 -9.69 -4.95 5.45
C CYS A 96 -9.98 -6.29 4.76
N SER A 97 -10.31 -7.31 5.56
CA SER A 97 -10.60 -8.66 5.06
C SER A 97 -11.67 -8.64 3.96
N SER A 98 -12.76 -7.89 4.13
CA SER A 98 -13.83 -7.80 3.12
C SER A 98 -13.33 -7.22 1.79
N CYS A 99 -12.64 -6.08 1.82
CA CYS A 99 -12.12 -5.46 0.59
C CYS A 99 -11.00 -6.29 -0.06
N ALA A 100 -10.19 -7.00 0.72
CA ALA A 100 -9.19 -7.92 0.19
C ALA A 100 -9.84 -9.12 -0.52
N GLU A 101 -10.91 -9.68 0.05
CA GLU A 101 -11.66 -10.77 -0.57
C GLU A 101 -12.40 -10.34 -1.84
N GLU A 102 -13.01 -9.16 -1.85
CA GLU A 102 -13.63 -8.59 -3.05
C GLU A 102 -12.60 -8.42 -4.17
N LEU A 103 -11.42 -7.89 -3.84
CA LEU A 103 -10.34 -7.71 -4.82
C LEU A 103 -9.87 -9.06 -5.38
N ARG A 104 -9.71 -10.08 -4.53
CA ARG A 104 -9.35 -11.44 -4.97
C ARG A 104 -10.39 -12.02 -5.91
N LYS A 105 -11.67 -11.89 -5.58
CA LYS A 105 -12.78 -12.38 -6.42
C LYS A 105 -12.78 -11.73 -7.80
N ASN A 106 -12.63 -10.40 -7.86
CA ASN A 106 -12.58 -9.67 -9.12
C ASN A 106 -11.39 -10.10 -10.01
N LEU A 107 -10.23 -10.39 -9.40
CA LEU A 107 -9.07 -10.89 -10.15
C LEU A 107 -9.29 -12.31 -10.70
N LEU A 108 -9.94 -13.18 -9.92
CA LEU A 108 -10.24 -14.55 -10.34
C LEU A 108 -11.27 -14.59 -11.48
N SER A 109 -12.34 -13.81 -11.39
CA SER A 109 -13.37 -13.74 -12.45
C SER A 109 -12.79 -13.23 -13.77
N THR A 110 -11.83 -12.30 -13.72
CA THR A 110 -11.18 -11.77 -14.93
C THR A 110 -10.37 -12.84 -15.68
N ASN A 111 -9.83 -13.85 -14.99
CA ASN A 111 -9.08 -14.94 -15.63
C ASN A 111 -10.01 -15.98 -16.28
N GLU A 112 -11.19 -16.24 -15.69
CA GLU A 112 -12.16 -17.19 -16.23
C GLU A 112 -12.82 -16.68 -17.53
N ASP A 113 -12.95 -15.35 -17.69
CA ASP A 113 -13.50 -14.73 -18.90
C ASP A 113 -12.47 -14.67 -20.05
N ALA A 114 -11.16 -14.67 -19.74
CA ALA A 114 -10.07 -14.70 -20.71
C ALA A 114 -9.87 -16.10 -21.35
N GLU A 115 -10.25 -17.17 -20.66
CA GLU A 115 -10.15 -18.54 -21.18
C GLU A 115 -11.33 -18.91 -22.09
N LYS A 116 -12.52 -18.36 -21.84
CA LYS A 116 -13.72 -18.60 -22.68
C LYS A 116 -13.69 -17.90 -24.03
N SER A 117 -12.90 -16.84 -24.18
CA SER A 117 -12.80 -16.07 -25.44
C SER A 117 -11.82 -16.67 -26.47
N ASN A 118 -11.12 -17.77 -26.16
CA ASN A 118 -10.20 -18.45 -27.09
C ASN A 118 -10.79 -19.69 -27.79
N ASN A 119 -12.04 -20.07 -27.54
CA ASN A 119 -12.61 -21.35 -28.03
C ASN A 119 -13.78 -21.21 -29.02
N ASP A 120 -13.99 -20.02 -29.61
CA ASP A 120 -14.98 -19.78 -30.68
C ASP A 120 -14.31 -19.54 -32.05
N ASN A 121 -13.40 -20.43 -32.46
CA ASN A 121 -12.95 -20.53 -33.86
C ASN A 121 -12.98 -22.01 -34.30
N ASN A 122 -14.17 -22.58 -34.40
CA ASN A 122 -14.40 -23.82 -35.15
C ASN A 122 -15.65 -23.63 -36.03
N ASP A 123 -15.47 -23.01 -37.18
CA ASP A 123 -16.41 -23.15 -38.30
C ASP A 123 -15.84 -24.19 -39.28
N PRO A 124 -16.53 -25.31 -39.53
CA PRO A 124 -16.12 -26.32 -40.49
C PRO A 124 -16.90 -26.16 -41.79
N ASP A 125 -16.38 -25.42 -42.78
CA ASP A 125 -16.88 -25.59 -44.15
C ASP A 125 -15.90 -25.18 -45.23
N GLY A 126 -15.89 -25.96 -46.32
CA GLY A 126 -15.60 -25.42 -47.65
C GLY A 126 -14.17 -25.48 -48.19
N ASN A 127 -13.70 -26.69 -48.48
CA ASN A 127 -12.59 -26.97 -49.41
C ASN A 127 -12.81 -26.29 -50.79
N PHE A 128 -12.08 -25.23 -51.12
CA PHE A 128 -11.97 -24.65 -52.47
C PHE A 128 -10.51 -24.42 -52.82
N TYR A 129 -10.15 -24.58 -54.09
CA TYR A 129 -8.80 -24.54 -54.69
C TYR A 129 -8.03 -25.88 -54.75
N LYS A 130 -8.61 -26.82 -55.51
CA LYS A 130 -7.82 -27.63 -56.44
C LYS A 130 -7.92 -27.07 -57.87
N THR A 131 -6.75 -26.66 -58.38
CA THR A 131 -6.24 -26.88 -59.74
C THR A 131 -6.94 -26.26 -60.97
N ARG A 132 -6.32 -25.22 -61.55
CA ARG A 132 -6.01 -25.12 -63.01
C ARG A 132 -5.17 -23.88 -63.34
N LEU A 133 -3.91 -24.08 -63.72
CA LEU A 133 -3.25 -23.68 -64.98
C LEU A 133 -1.75 -23.89 -64.86
#